data_AF-A0A0N6ZVS6-F1
#
_entry.id   AF-A0A0N6ZVS6-F1
#
_cell.length_a   1.000
_cell.length_b   1.000
_cell.length_c   1.000
_cell.angle_alpha   90.00
_cell.angle_beta   90.00
_cell.angle_gamma   90.00
#
_symmetry.space_group_name_H-M   'P 1'
#
loop_
_entity.id
_entity.type
_entity.pdbx_description
1 polymer ?
#
loop_
_entity_poly.entity_id
_entity_poly.type
_entity_poly.pdbx_seq_one_letter_code
_entity_poly.pdbx_strand_id
1 'polypeptide(L)'
;MQGCSRETSLYLAERDGMQCFYCRRPFDSLAEVTKDHYVPKSLWACNLPANLVLACEPCNVAKGDRLTWSMAAVLLAHADRLEVAA
;
A
#
# COMPACT_ATOMS: atom_id res chain seq x y z
N MET A 1 -16.85 -6.13 15.54
CA MET A 1 -15.67 -6.43 14.70
C MET A 1 -14.82 -5.18 14.46
N GLN A 2 -14.15 -4.63 15.50
CA GLN A 2 -13.23 -3.49 15.35
C GLN A 2 -11.74 -3.87 15.61
N GLY A 3 -11.45 -5.13 15.96
CA GLY A 3 -10.09 -5.58 16.36
C GLY A 3 -9.09 -5.82 15.21
N CYS A 4 -9.52 -6.44 14.11
CA CYS A 4 -8.63 -6.90 13.02
C CYS A 4 -7.89 -5.75 12.28
N SER A 5 -8.56 -4.59 12.12
CA SER A 5 -7.96 -3.43 11.46
C SER A 5 -6.81 -2.83 12.29
N ARG A 6 -6.95 -2.79 13.62
CA ARG A 6 -5.94 -2.22 14.52
C ARG A 6 -4.72 -3.13 14.63
N GLU A 7 -4.93 -4.44 14.72
CA GLU A 7 -3.84 -5.44 14.69
C GLU A 7 -3.02 -5.33 13.41
N THR A 8 -3.68 -5.19 12.25
CA THR A 8 -2.99 -5.00 10.97
C THR A 8 -2.13 -3.73 10.99
N SER A 9 -2.65 -2.61 11.50
CA SER A 9 -1.87 -1.36 11.58
C SER A 9 -0.65 -1.48 12.50
N LEU A 10 -0.79 -2.18 13.63
CA LEU A 10 0.33 -2.46 14.54
C LEU A 10 1.40 -3.32 13.88
N TYR A 11 1.00 -4.40 13.21
CA TYR A 11 1.92 -5.26 12.48
C TYR A 11 2.69 -4.48 11.38
N LEU A 12 1.98 -3.64 10.62
CA LEU A 12 2.62 -2.81 9.60
C LEU A 12 3.58 -1.76 10.20
N ALA A 13 3.23 -1.18 11.35
CA ALA A 13 4.10 -0.25 12.06
C ALA A 13 5.38 -0.92 12.57
N GLU A 14 5.29 -2.16 13.06
CA GLU A 14 6.44 -2.95 13.48
C GLU A 14 7.34 -3.34 12.29
N ARG A 15 6.73 -3.71 11.16
CA ARG A 15 7.44 -4.10 9.93
C ARG A 15 8.15 -2.93 9.25
N ASP A 16 7.45 -1.82 9.06
CA ASP A 16 7.88 -0.72 8.17
C ASP A 16 8.22 0.59 8.90
N GLY A 17 7.94 0.66 10.20
CA GLY A 17 8.07 1.84 11.04
C GLY A 17 6.81 2.70 11.11
N MET A 18 6.74 3.53 12.15
CA MET A 18 5.66 4.51 12.39
C MET A 18 5.81 5.75 11.51
N GLN A 19 5.73 5.58 10.19
CA GLN A 19 5.80 6.68 9.24
C GLN A 19 5.03 6.39 7.94
N CYS A 20 4.64 7.44 7.23
CA CYS A 20 3.99 7.30 5.93
C CYS A 20 4.96 6.65 4.94
N PHE A 21 4.51 5.60 4.25
CA PHE A 21 5.30 4.92 3.23
C PHE A 21 5.74 5.87 2.11
N TYR A 22 4.86 6.80 1.69
CA TYR A 22 5.11 7.70 0.56
C TYR A 22 5.94 8.93 0.90
N CYS A 23 5.46 9.78 1.81
CA CYS A 23 6.14 11.04 2.13
C CYS A 23 7.14 10.92 3.28
N ARG A 24 7.24 9.73 3.90
CA ARG A 24 8.15 9.44 5.03
C ARG A 24 7.91 10.26 6.30
N ARG A 25 6.88 11.12 6.35
CA ARG A 25 6.45 11.83 7.56
C ARG A 25 6.18 10.82 8.69
N PRO A 26 6.76 11.00 9.89
CA PRO A 26 6.46 10.14 11.04
C PRO A 26 5.02 10.32 11.52
N PHE A 27 4.47 9.28 12.12
CA PHE A 27 3.18 9.32 12.78
C PHE A 27 3.36 9.36 14.29
N ASP A 28 2.68 10.28 14.96
CA ASP A 28 2.69 10.36 16.42
C ASP A 28 1.75 9.31 17.04
N SER A 29 0.74 8.88 16.29
CA SER A 29 -0.24 7.89 16.72
C SER A 29 -0.79 7.03 15.58
N LEU A 30 -1.29 5.83 15.92
CA LEU A 30 -2.01 4.98 14.96
C LEU A 30 -3.41 5.52 14.60
N ALA A 31 -3.90 6.57 15.26
CA ALA A 31 -5.18 7.17 14.91
C ALA A 31 -5.09 7.99 13.60
N GLU A 32 -3.89 8.46 13.25
CA GLU A 32 -3.64 9.28 12.06
C GLU A 32 -3.30 8.45 10.81
N VAL A 33 -3.14 7.13 10.97
CA VAL A 33 -2.70 6.26 9.87
C VAL A 33 -3.87 5.71 9.10
N THR A 34 -3.77 5.78 7.78
CA THR A 34 -4.58 4.98 6.87
C THR A 34 -3.77 3.78 6.41
N LYS A 35 -4.47 2.73 5.95
CA LYS A 35 -3.84 1.62 5.22
C LYS A 35 -4.15 1.78 3.75
N ASP A 36 -3.13 1.66 2.94
CA ASP A 36 -3.24 1.73 1.49
C ASP A 36 -2.80 0.42 0.84
N HIS A 37 -3.44 0.07 -0.28
CA HIS A 37 -3.06 -1.06 -1.09
C HIS A 37 -1.92 -0.64 -2.03
N TYR A 38 -0.73 -1.19 -1.81
CA TYR A 38 0.46 -0.88 -2.61
C TYR A 38 0.20 -1.14 -4.10
N VAL A 39 -0.34 -2.31 -4.41
CA VAL A 39 -1.01 -2.60 -5.69
C VAL A 39 -2.50 -2.30 -5.53
N PRO A 40 -3.08 -1.38 -6.33
CA PRO A 40 -4.49 -1.01 -6.28
C PRO A 40 -5.44 -2.21 -6.29
N LYS A 41 -6.50 -2.14 -5.48
CA LYS A 41 -7.51 -3.20 -5.41
C LYS A 41 -8.21 -3.44 -6.76
N SER A 42 -8.30 -2.42 -7.60
CA SER A 42 -8.83 -2.49 -8.97
C SER A 42 -7.99 -3.36 -9.91
N LEU A 43 -6.69 -3.53 -9.62
CA LEU A 43 -5.77 -4.38 -10.39
C LEU A 43 -5.55 -5.73 -9.70
N TRP A 44 -5.49 -5.75 -8.37
CA TRP A 44 -5.32 -6.95 -7.59
C TRP A 44 -6.18 -6.89 -6.33
N ALA A 45 -7.30 -7.62 -6.33
CA ALA A 45 -8.27 -7.64 -5.24
C ALA A 45 -7.78 -8.39 -3.99
N CYS A 46 -6.58 -8.06 -3.50
CA CYS A 46 -5.89 -8.72 -2.41
C CYS A 46 -5.77 -7.78 -1.20
N ASN A 47 -6.25 -8.24 -0.05
CA ASN A 47 -6.22 -7.51 1.22
C ASN A 47 -5.33 -8.20 2.26
N LEU A 48 -4.14 -8.66 1.83
CA LEU A 48 -3.14 -9.26 2.70
C LEU A 48 -2.16 -8.19 3.21
N PRO A 49 -1.58 -8.34 4.42
CA PRO A 49 -0.55 -7.43 4.93
C PRO A 49 0.63 -7.21 3.97
N ALA A 50 0.94 -8.20 3.11
CA ALA A 50 1.96 -8.09 2.07
C ALA A 50 1.64 -7.02 1.00
N ASN A 51 0.37 -6.68 0.78
CA ASN A 51 -0.07 -5.64 -0.16
C ASN A 51 -0.47 -4.33 0.56
N LEU A 52 -0.30 -4.26 1.89
CA LEU A 52 -0.70 -3.09 2.67
C LEU A 52 0.52 -2.32 3.16
N VAL A 53 0.39 -1.00 3.14
CA VAL A 53 1.36 -0.05 3.71
C VAL A 53 0.65 0.99 4.57
N LEU A 54 1.36 1.57 5.55
CA LEU A 54 0.86 2.73 6.28
C LEU A 54 1.02 3.99 5.43
N ALA A 55 -0.04 4.79 5.32
CA ALA A 55 -0.03 6.03 4.57
C ALA A 55 -0.80 7.12 5.31
N CYS A 56 -0.36 8.38 5.20
CA CYS A 56 -1.20 9.50 5.61
C CYS A 56 -2.33 9.66 4.59
N GLU A 57 -3.48 10.15 5.04
CA GLU A 57 -4.65 10.33 4.18
C GLU A 57 -4.35 11.14 2.90
N PRO A 58 -3.63 12.28 2.93
CA PRO A 58 -3.32 13.02 1.70
C PRO A 58 -2.54 12.20 0.68
N CYS A 59 -1.54 11.42 1.10
CA CYS A 59 -0.76 10.59 0.20
C CYS A 59 -1.56 9.40 -0.32
N ASN A 60 -2.36 8.77 0.54
CA ASN A 60 -3.23 7.66 0.17
C ASN A 60 -4.22 8.10 -0.92
N VAL A 61 -4.94 9.21 -0.69
CA VAL A 61 -5.87 9.79 -1.66
C VAL A 61 -5.16 10.22 -2.94
N ALA A 62 -3.98 10.85 -2.84
CA ALA A 62 -3.21 11.28 -4.02
C ALA A 62 -2.73 10.11 -4.89
N LYS A 63 -2.37 8.97 -4.28
CA LYS A 63 -2.06 7.75 -5.01
C LYS A 63 -3.33 7.16 -5.64
N GLY A 64 -4.36 6.92 -4.83
CA GLY A 64 -5.58 6.24 -5.25
C GLY A 64 -5.29 4.92 -5.97
N ASP A 65 -6.00 4.68 -7.07
CA ASP A 65 -5.87 3.47 -7.88
C ASP A 65 -4.68 3.48 -8.85
N ARG A 66 -3.70 4.35 -8.64
CA ARG A 66 -2.47 4.37 -9.45
C ARG A 66 -1.45 3.37 -8.91
N LEU A 67 -0.70 2.76 -9.82
CA LEU A 67 0.52 2.03 -9.48
C LEU A 67 1.61 3.01 -9.05
N THR A 68 2.47 2.58 -8.14
CA THR A 68 3.73 3.29 -7.87
C THR A 68 4.63 3.20 -9.11
N TRP A 69 5.49 4.20 -9.29
CA TRP A 69 6.41 4.22 -10.43
C TRP A 69 7.34 3.01 -10.46
N SER A 70 7.78 2.51 -9.30
CA SER A 70 8.58 1.29 -9.21
C SER A 70 7.83 0.08 -9.76
N MET A 71 6.56 -0.09 -9.40
CA MET A 71 5.76 -1.21 -9.91
C MET A 71 5.47 -1.07 -11.40
N ALA A 72 5.11 0.14 -11.85
CA ALA A 72 4.88 0.41 -13.27
C ALA A 72 6.15 0.13 -14.10
N ALA A 73 7.33 0.53 -13.61
CA ALA A 73 8.60 0.28 -14.28
C ALA A 73 8.91 -1.22 -14.39
N VAL A 74 8.69 -2.01 -13.32
CA VAL A 74 8.88 -3.47 -13.36
C VAL A 74 7.93 -4.13 -14.36
N LEU A 75 6.64 -3.75 -14.36
CA LEU A 75 5.67 -4.31 -15.30
C LEU A 75 6.02 -3.98 -16.75
N LEU A 76 6.43 -2.73 -17.04
CA LEU A 76 6.86 -2.32 -18.37
C LEU A 76 8.13 -3.04 -18.82
N ALA A 77 9.08 -3.27 -17.91
CA ALA A 77 10.32 -4.00 -18.19
C ALA A 77 10.10 -5.50 -18.49
N HIS A 78 8.92 -6.03 -18.22
CA HIS A 78 8.57 -7.43 -18.42
C HIS A 78 7.31 -7.62 -19.28
N ALA A 79 6.81 -6.56 -19.91
CA ALA A 79 5.55 -6.59 -20.66
C ALA A 79 5.59 -7.55 -21.87
N ASP A 80 6.78 -7.79 -22.42
CA ASP A 80 7.04 -8.74 -23.52
C ASP A 80 6.97 -10.21 -23.10
N ARG A 81 7.18 -10.49 -21.80
CA ARG A 81 7.15 -11.84 -21.22
C ARG A 81 5.80 -12.20 -20.61
N LEU A 82 4.97 -11.20 -20.38
CA LEU A 82 3.59 -11.38 -20.01
C LEU A 82 2.83 -11.71 -21.30
N GLU A 83 2.85 -12.97 -21.71
CA GLU A 83 1.76 -13.49 -22.54
C GLU A 83 0.49 -13.31 -21.71
N VAL A 84 -0.16 -12.16 -21.87
CA VAL A 84 -1.50 -11.93 -21.35
C VAL A 84 -2.34 -12.92 -22.13
N ALA A 85 -2.63 -14.07 -21.51
CA ALA A 85 -3.63 -15.00 -22.01
C ALA A 85 -4.90 -14.16 -22.20
N ALA A 86 -5.18 -13.85 -23.47
CA ALA A 86 -6.37 -13.15 -23.90
C ALA A 86 -7.61 -14.00 -23.61
#